data_AF-A0A9X8MSB0-F1
#
_entry.id   AF-A0A9X8MSB0-F1
#
_cell.length_a   1.000
_cell.length_b   1.000
_cell.length_c   1.000
_cell.angle_alpha   90.00
_cell.angle_beta   90.00
_cell.angle_gamma   90.00
#
_symmetry.space_group_name_H-M   'P 1'
#
loop_
_entity.id
_entity.type
_entity.pdbx_description
1 polymer ?
#
loop_
_entity_poly.entity_id
_entity_poly.type
_entity_poly.pdbx_seq_one_letter_code
_entity_poly.pdbx_strand_id
1 'polypeptide(L)' 'MTDSSLVIDPTAPPAFPVGDMANEHEPDPRFSTALVLDVAEVLTRHGYPELTSGADLAALRMYLMRFCHIGR' A
#
# COMPACT_ATOMS: atom_id res chain seq x y z
N MET A 1 -20.91 13.55 -24.41
CA MET A 1 -19.46 13.56 -24.09
C MET A 1 -19.23 14.73 -23.16
N THR A 2 -19.27 14.49 -21.85
CA THR A 2 -19.00 15.55 -20.86
C THR A 2 -17.84 15.09 -20.02
N ASP A 3 -16.69 15.67 -20.38
CA ASP A 3 -15.48 15.90 -19.62
C ASP A 3 -15.44 15.32 -18.20
N SER A 4 -14.75 14.19 -18.04
CA SER A 4 -14.29 13.65 -16.75
C SER A 4 -12.88 14.13 -16.47
N SER A 5 -12.68 15.44 -16.43
CA SER A 5 -11.52 16.01 -15.78
C SER A 5 -11.70 15.80 -14.29
N LEU A 6 -11.07 14.75 -13.75
CA LEU A 6 -10.85 14.61 -12.30
C LEU A 6 -10.09 15.85 -11.85
N VAL A 7 -10.80 16.85 -11.35
CA VAL A 7 -10.20 17.98 -10.65
C VAL A 7 -9.68 17.39 -9.34
N ILE A 8 -8.42 16.94 -9.37
CA ILE A 8 -7.71 16.57 -8.15
C ILE A 8 -7.37 17.89 -7.47
N ASP A 9 -8.20 18.27 -6.51
CA ASP A 9 -7.86 19.32 -5.56
C ASP A 9 -6.78 18.74 -4.64
N PRO A 10 -5.52 19.20 -4.73
CA PRO A 10 -4.43 18.67 -3.92
C PRO A 10 -4.56 19.06 -2.43
N THR A 11 -5.49 19.95 -2.10
CA THR A 11 -5.75 20.42 -0.74
C THR A 11 -6.94 19.72 -0.07
N ALA A 12 -7.72 18.96 -0.85
CA ALA A 12 -8.85 18.21 -0.33
C ALA A 12 -8.35 17.02 0.54
N PRO A 13 -8.97 16.77 1.70
CA PRO A 13 -8.65 15.59 2.49
C PRO A 13 -8.99 14.32 1.69
N PRO A 14 -8.22 13.23 1.86
CA PRO A 14 -8.47 11.96 1.16
C PRO A 14 -9.90 11.45 1.41
N ALA A 15 -10.54 10.90 0.37
CA ALA A 15 -11.89 10.32 0.46
C ALA A 15 -11.96 9.01 1.28
N PHE A 16 -10.84 8.59 1.86
CA PHE A 16 -10.68 7.40 2.67
C PHE A 16 -9.89 7.77 3.94
N PRO A 17 -10.09 7.06 5.05
CA PRO A 17 -9.34 7.32 6.28
C PRO A 17 -7.85 7.08 6.03
N VAL A 18 -7.09 8.17 6.02
CA VAL A 18 -5.62 8.14 6.12
C VAL A 18 -5.30 8.25 7.61
N GLY A 19 -4.42 7.37 8.11
CA GLY A 19 -3.94 7.47 9.49
C GLY A 19 -3.24 8.82 9.74
N ASP A 20 -2.94 9.14 10.99
CA ASP A 20 -2.15 10.33 11.31
C ASP A 20 -0.70 10.15 10.83
N MET A 21 -0.47 10.41 9.53
CA MET A 21 0.85 10.38 8.90
C MET A 21 1.75 11.53 9.38
N ALA A 22 1.21 12.52 10.11
CA ALA A 22 1.94 13.73 10.50
C ALA A 22 2.91 13.49 11.68
N ASN A 23 2.71 12.41 12.44
CA ASN A 23 3.62 11.97 13.52
C ASN A 23 4.50 10.78 13.12
N GLU A 24 4.46 10.36 11.86
CA GLU A 24 5.26 9.25 11.37
C GLU A 24 6.70 9.74 11.15
N HIS A 25 7.59 9.37 12.06
CA HIS A 25 9.04 9.37 11.77
C HIS A 25 9.26 8.67 10.42
N GLU A 26 10.26 9.14 9.68
CA GLU A 26 10.64 8.71 8.33
C GLU A 26 10.20 7.27 7.96
N PRO A 27 9.68 7.07 6.73
CA PRO A 27 9.16 5.78 6.28
C PRO A 27 10.13 4.66 6.65
N ASP A 28 9.63 3.62 7.33
CA ASP A 28 10.50 2.56 7.84
C ASP A 28 11.34 2.00 6.68
N PRO A 29 12.68 2.07 6.75
CA PRO A 29 13.56 1.77 5.61
C PRO A 29 13.48 0.30 5.19
N ARG A 30 12.85 -0.56 6.01
CA ARG A 30 12.58 -1.96 5.65
C ARG A 30 11.49 -2.07 4.58
N PHE A 31 10.59 -1.08 4.44
CA PHE A 31 9.57 -1.11 3.40
C PHE A 31 10.21 -0.89 2.02
N SER A 32 10.14 -1.91 1.18
CA SER A 32 10.72 -1.91 -0.16
C SER A 32 9.89 -2.78 -1.10
N THR A 33 10.05 -2.58 -2.42
CA THR A 33 9.43 -3.46 -3.41
C THR A 33 9.93 -4.90 -3.28
N ALA A 34 11.21 -5.10 -2.91
CA ALA A 34 11.77 -6.43 -2.67
C ALA A 34 11.04 -7.14 -1.52
N LEU A 35 10.78 -6.45 -0.40
CA LEU A 35 10.00 -6.99 0.70
C LEU A 35 8.61 -7.46 0.27
N VAL A 36 7.93 -6.72 -0.60
CA VAL A 36 6.59 -7.12 -1.11
C VAL A 36 6.67 -8.45 -1.86
N LEU A 37 7.70 -8.64 -2.69
CA LEU A 37 7.91 -9.87 -3.45
C LEU A 37 8.31 -11.04 -2.54
N ASP A 38 9.22 -10.81 -1.59
CA ASP A 38 9.65 -11.82 -0.61
C ASP A 38 8.45 -12.31 0.22
N VAL A 39 7.58 -11.39 0.66
CA VAL A 39 6.36 -11.75 1.40
C VAL A 39 5.39 -12.53 0.52
N ALA A 40 5.21 -12.15 -0.75
CA ALA A 40 4.36 -12.89 -1.68
C ALA A 40 4.86 -14.33 -1.89
N GLU A 41 6.17 -14.53 -1.98
CA GLU A 41 6.78 -15.87 -2.07
C GLU A 41 6.54 -16.67 -0.78
N VAL A 42 6.76 -16.05 0.39
CA VAL A 42 6.50 -16.70 1.69
C VAL A 42 5.05 -17.15 1.80
N LEU A 43 4.08 -16.28 1.47
CA LEU A 43 2.66 -16.63 1.48
C LEU A 43 2.38 -17.83 0.57
N THR A 44 2.90 -17.81 -0.65
CA THR A 44 2.73 -18.91 -1.62
C THR A 44 3.31 -20.23 -1.07
N ARG A 45 4.51 -20.18 -0.48
CA ARG A 45 5.18 -21.34 0.14
C ARG A 45 4.37 -21.93 1.30
N HIS A 46 3.58 -21.10 2.00
CA HIS A 46 2.72 -21.52 3.10
C HIS A 46 1.30 -21.92 2.66
N GLY A 47 1.05 -22.04 1.36
CA GLY A 47 -0.21 -22.57 0.82
C GLY A 47 -1.27 -21.51 0.52
N TYR A 48 -0.92 -20.22 0.58
CA TYR A 48 -1.77 -19.19 0.00
C TYR A 48 -1.69 -19.23 -1.53
N PRO A 49 -2.74 -18.82 -2.25
CA PRO A 49 -2.69 -18.70 -3.71
C PRO A 49 -1.57 -17.77 -4.17
N GLU A 50 -0.96 -18.10 -5.30
CA GLU A 50 0.02 -17.23 -5.96
C GLU A 50 -0.66 -15.92 -6.39
N LEU A 51 0.05 -14.80 -6.21
CA LEU A 51 -0.44 -13.48 -6.62
C LEU A 51 -0.26 -13.30 -8.14
N THR A 52 -1.27 -13.70 -8.90
CA THR A 52 -1.24 -13.60 -10.37
C THR A 52 -1.81 -12.29 -10.91
N SER A 53 -2.38 -11.44 -10.06
CA SER A 53 -3.00 -10.17 -10.45
C SER A 53 -2.26 -8.96 -9.91
N GLY A 54 -2.20 -7.89 -10.71
CA GLY A 54 -1.64 -6.61 -10.26
C GLY A 54 -2.45 -5.96 -9.12
N ALA A 55 -3.75 -6.27 -9.03
CA ALA A 55 -4.62 -5.78 -7.97
C ALA A 55 -4.24 -6.39 -6.62
N ASP A 56 -3.97 -7.70 -6.57
CA ASP A 56 -3.58 -8.37 -5.32
C ASP A 56 -2.19 -7.94 -4.86
N LEU A 57 -1.26 -7.73 -5.82
CA LEU A 57 0.07 -7.19 -5.52
C LEU A 57 -0.02 -5.76 -4.96
N ALA A 58 -0.89 -4.92 -5.52
CA ALA A 58 -1.14 -3.57 -5.02
C ALA A 58 -1.75 -3.61 -3.61
N ALA A 59 -2.71 -4.50 -3.36
CA ALA A 59 -3.30 -4.69 -2.04
C ALA A 59 -2.23 -5.12 -1.01
N LEU A 60 -1.40 -6.12 -1.33
CA LEU A 60 -0.31 -6.57 -0.46
C LEU A 60 0.66 -5.42 -0.13
N ARG A 61 1.04 -4.63 -1.15
CA ARG A 61 1.90 -3.45 -0.97
C ARG A 61 1.29 -2.44 0.01
N MET A 62 -0.01 -2.16 -0.10
CA MET A 62 -0.71 -1.23 0.79
C MET A 62 -0.76 -1.73 2.24
N TYR A 63 -1.03 -3.03 2.45
CA TYR A 63 -1.02 -3.62 3.79
C TYR A 63 0.36 -3.59 4.44
N LEU A 64 1.41 -3.94 3.68
CA LEU A 64 2.79 -3.90 4.19
C LEU A 64 3.26 -2.47 4.48
N MET A 65 2.92 -1.50 3.62
CA MET A 65 3.19 -0.09 3.87
C MET A 65 2.58 0.33 5.20
N ARG A 66 1.28 0.06 5.39
CA ARG A 66 0.57 0.41 6.61
C ARG A 66 1.17 -0.24 7.85
N PHE A 67 1.52 -1.53 7.77
CA PHE A 67 2.17 -2.24 8.88
C PHE A 67 3.52 -1.61 9.26
N CYS A 68 4.34 -1.27 8.27
CA CYS A 68 5.65 -0.67 8.50
C CYS A 68 5.59 0.77 9.04
N HIS A 69 4.52 1.52 8.74
CA HIS A 69 4.36 2.92 9.17
C HIS A 69 3.64 3.06 10.52
N ILE A 70 2.57 2.28 10.75
CA ILE A 70 1.74 2.38 11.97
C ILE A 70 2.29 1.48 13.10
N GLY A 71 3.14 0.50 12.79
CA GLY A 71 3.60 -0.54 13.71
C GLY A 71 4.72 -0.14 14.68
N ARG A 72 4.78 1.11 15.17
CA ARG A 72 5.70 1.51 16.26
C ARG A 72 4.95 2.05 17.47
#